data_AF-A0A7W9IDD5-F1
#
_entry.id   AF-A0A7W9IDD5-F1
#
_cell.length_a   1.000
_cell.length_b   1.000
_cell.length_c   1.000
_cell.angle_alpha   90.00
_cell.angle_beta   90.00
_cell.angle_gamma   90.00
#
_symmetry.space_group_name_H-M   'P 1'
#
loop_
_entity.id
_entity.type
_entity.pdbx_description
1 polymer ?
#
loop_
_entity_poly.entity_id
_entity_poly.type
_entity_poly.pdbx_seq_one_letter_code
_entity_poly.pdbx_strand_id
1 'polypeptide(L)'
;MRPAATAPESAASVTVPEGPVSVTVPEGTVSVTAPESAAFVTVPEGPVSVTVPEGTVSVTAPESAASVTVPEGRACVTATAGPVFAGAEPRRRNR
;
A
#
# COMPACT_ATOMS: atom_id res chain seq x y z
N MET A 1 -1.86 18.33 7.46
CA MET A 1 -0.41 18.10 7.22
C MET A 1 -0.32 16.69 6.63
N ARG A 2 0.12 16.54 5.38
CA ARG A 2 0.25 15.20 4.78
C ARG A 2 1.58 14.61 5.28
N PRO A 3 1.58 13.50 6.02
CA PRO A 3 2.82 12.81 6.33
C PRO A 3 3.38 12.26 5.00
N ALA A 4 4.50 12.83 4.57
CA ALA A 4 5.31 12.31 3.47
C ALA A 4 6.51 11.62 4.10
N ALA A 5 6.51 10.29 4.07
CA ALA A 5 7.63 9.49 4.52
C ALA A 5 8.47 9.12 3.28
N THR A 6 9.67 9.68 3.19
CA THR A 6 10.69 9.28 2.21
C THR A 6 11.74 8.49 2.95
N ALA A 7 11.89 7.21 2.63
CA ALA A 7 12.86 6.32 3.26
C ALA A 7 14.00 6.01 2.28
N PRO A 8 15.26 5.89 2.76
CA PRO A 8 16.39 5.50 1.93
C PRO A 8 16.34 4.01 1.56
N GLU A 9 17.09 3.66 0.52
CA GLU A 9 17.06 2.48 -0.37
C GLU A 9 17.25 1.09 0.28
N SER A 10 16.59 0.78 1.40
CA SER A 10 16.77 -0.54 2.04
C SER A 10 15.49 -1.11 2.63
N ALA A 11 14.81 -0.36 3.50
CA ALA A 11 13.53 -0.78 4.05
C ALA A 11 12.77 0.41 4.63
N ALA A 12 11.50 0.56 4.28
CA ALA A 12 10.63 1.60 4.77
C ALA A 12 9.43 0.98 5.50
N SER A 13 9.38 1.12 6.82
CA SER A 13 8.20 0.78 7.62
C SER A 13 7.48 2.06 8.01
N VAL A 14 6.29 2.28 7.44
CA VAL A 14 5.49 3.48 7.68
C VAL A 14 4.18 3.07 8.35
N THR A 15 4.04 3.41 9.63
CA THR A 15 2.78 3.30 10.35
C THR A 15 2.15 4.66 10.41
N VAL A 16 0.91 4.79 9.94
CA VAL A 16 0.23 6.09 9.96
C VAL A 16 -1.06 5.99 10.75
N PRO A 17 -1.25 6.86 11.77
CA PRO A 17 -2.56 7.05 12.37
C PRO A 17 -3.50 7.76 11.38
N GLU A 18 -4.80 7.47 11.49
CA GLU A 18 -5.96 8.21 10.93
C GLU A 18 -5.59 9.39 10.00
N GLY A 19 -5.71 9.22 8.68
CA GLY A 19 -5.54 10.31 7.71
C GLY A 19 -4.82 9.92 6.41
N PRO A 20 -4.92 10.75 5.36
CA PRO A 20 -4.36 10.44 4.04
C PRO A 20 -2.83 10.54 4.02
N VAL A 21 -2.18 9.54 3.43
CA VAL A 21 -0.72 9.38 3.42
C VAL A 21 -0.19 9.22 2.02
N SER A 22 1.00 9.77 1.76
CA SER A 22 1.78 9.47 0.57
C SER A 22 3.17 9.00 0.96
N VAL A 23 3.52 7.79 0.55
CA VAL A 23 4.84 7.17 0.74
C VAL A 23 5.47 6.96 -0.64
N THR A 24 6.69 7.46 -0.81
CA THR A 24 7.47 7.27 -2.03
C THR A 24 8.81 6.69 -1.67
N VAL A 25 9.14 5.54 -2.24
CA VAL A 25 10.41 4.85 -2.03
C VAL A 25 10.94 4.45 -3.40
N PRO A 26 12.15 4.88 -3.81
CA PRO A 26 12.67 4.61 -5.15
C PRO A 26 13.11 3.15 -5.34
N GLU A 27 13.70 2.54 -4.30
CA GLU A 27 14.14 1.15 -4.31
C GLU A 27 14.00 0.54 -2.90
N GLY A 28 13.61 -0.73 -2.82
CA GLY A 28 13.68 -1.53 -1.59
C GLY A 28 12.33 -2.04 -1.07
N THR A 29 12.34 -2.55 0.17
CA THR A 29 11.14 -3.17 0.76
C THR A 29 10.29 -2.13 1.48
N VAL A 30 9.00 -2.04 1.17
CA VAL A 30 8.08 -1.08 1.80
C VAL A 30 6.96 -1.80 2.52
N SER A 31 6.72 -1.42 3.77
CA SER A 31 5.62 -1.90 4.60
C SER A 31 4.82 -0.71 5.12
N VAL A 32 3.56 -0.58 4.68
CA VAL A 32 2.65 0.48 5.12
C VAL A 32 1.48 -0.12 5.87
N THR A 33 1.22 0.39 7.08
CA THR A 33 0.04 0.04 7.87
C THR A 33 -0.74 1.30 8.19
N ALA A 34 -2.00 1.35 7.75
CA ALA A 34 -2.92 2.46 8.06
C ALA A 34 -4.29 1.89 8.49
N PRO A 35 -4.82 2.22 9.67
CA PRO A 35 -6.02 1.60 10.22
C PRO A 35 -7.32 2.03 9.51
N GLU A 36 -7.53 3.33 9.30
CA GLU A 36 -8.70 3.85 8.56
C GLU A 36 -8.30 5.05 7.68
N SER A 37 -7.84 4.81 6.44
CA SER A 37 -7.56 5.93 5.54
C SER A 37 -7.21 5.64 4.09
N ALA A 38 -6.95 6.74 3.36
CA ALA A 38 -6.38 6.73 2.03
C ALA A 38 -4.85 6.62 2.06
N ALA A 39 -4.28 5.51 1.59
CA ALA A 39 -2.83 5.32 1.51
C ALA A 39 -2.36 5.30 0.04
N PHE A 40 -1.42 6.17 -0.30
CA PHE A 40 -0.77 6.21 -1.61
C PHE A 40 0.68 5.76 -1.45
N VAL A 41 1.08 4.70 -2.14
CA VAL A 41 2.44 4.14 -2.06
C VAL A 41 3.00 4.02 -3.46
N THR A 42 4.17 4.61 -3.71
CA THR A 42 4.87 4.50 -5.00
C THR A 42 6.23 3.88 -4.78
N VAL A 43 6.47 2.73 -5.41
CA VAL A 43 7.72 1.97 -5.34
C VAL A 43 8.08 1.44 -6.72
N PRO A 44 9.04 2.05 -7.44
CA PRO A 44 9.51 1.55 -8.72
C PRO A 44 10.01 0.10 -8.64
N GLU A 45 10.91 -0.15 -7.69
CA GLU A 45 11.71 -1.37 -7.55
C GLU A 45 11.70 -1.88 -6.09
N GLY A 46 11.49 -3.18 -5.88
CA GLY A 46 11.43 -3.84 -4.57
C GLY A 46 10.02 -4.14 -4.02
N PRO A 47 9.90 -5.10 -3.07
CA PRO A 47 8.60 -5.60 -2.64
C PRO A 47 7.83 -4.59 -1.77
N VAL A 48 6.53 -4.47 -2.03
CA VAL A 48 5.59 -3.58 -1.33
C VAL A 48 4.55 -4.42 -0.59
N SER A 49 4.31 -4.08 0.67
CA SER A 49 3.25 -4.65 1.51
C SER A 49 2.44 -3.52 2.14
N VAL A 50 1.14 -3.47 1.87
CA VAL A 50 0.23 -2.48 2.44
C VAL A 50 -0.94 -3.19 3.10
N THR A 51 -1.19 -2.88 4.36
CA THR A 51 -2.33 -3.42 5.11
C THR A 51 -3.19 -2.28 5.61
N VAL A 52 -4.44 -2.26 5.16
CA VAL A 52 -5.41 -1.22 5.56
C VAL A 52 -6.75 -1.87 5.87
N PRO A 53 -7.18 -1.96 7.14
CA PRO A 53 -8.48 -2.53 7.53
C PRO A 53 -9.66 -1.89 6.78
N GLU A 54 -9.77 -0.56 6.83
CA GLU A 54 -10.85 0.18 6.18
C GLU A 54 -10.28 1.37 5.38
N GLY A 55 -10.80 1.62 4.17
CA GLY A 55 -10.42 2.80 3.37
C GLY A 55 -10.01 2.54 1.92
N THR A 56 -9.14 3.38 1.38
CA THR A 56 -8.74 3.31 -0.04
C THR A 56 -7.22 3.29 -0.19
N VAL A 57 -6.68 2.23 -0.78
CA VAL A 57 -5.25 2.10 -1.01
C VAL A 57 -4.96 2.23 -2.50
N SER A 58 -3.90 2.95 -2.83
CA SER A 58 -3.35 3.04 -4.18
C SER A 58 -1.86 2.75 -4.14
N VAL A 59 -1.45 1.66 -4.76
CA VAL A 59 -0.04 1.25 -4.88
C VAL A 59 0.39 1.27 -6.33
N THR A 60 1.54 1.90 -6.60
CA THR A 60 2.17 1.92 -7.92
C THR A 60 3.53 1.23 -7.80
N ALA A 61 3.66 0.09 -8.47
CA ALA A 61 4.78 -0.84 -8.36
C ALA A 61 5.14 -1.45 -9.73
N PRO A 62 5.76 -0.69 -10.66
CA PRO A 62 5.96 -1.11 -12.04
C PRO A 62 6.81 -2.39 -12.19
N GLU A 63 7.96 -2.49 -11.52
CA GLU A 63 8.91 -3.61 -11.64
C GLU A 63 8.90 -4.52 -10.37
N SER A 64 7.84 -4.41 -9.57
CA SER A 64 7.89 -4.78 -8.15
C SER A 64 6.71 -5.64 -7.70
N ALA A 65 6.96 -6.54 -6.76
CA ALA A 65 5.90 -7.31 -6.12
C ALA A 65 5.09 -6.42 -5.18
N ALA A 66 3.78 -6.30 -5.37
CA ALA A 66 2.93 -5.49 -4.51
C ALA A 66 1.83 -6.33 -3.87
N SER A 67 1.78 -6.35 -2.54
CA SER A 67 0.75 -7.01 -1.75
C SER A 67 -0.05 -5.97 -0.98
N VAL A 68 -1.35 -5.92 -1.21
CA VAL A 68 -2.26 -4.94 -0.62
C VAL A 68 -3.46 -5.68 -0.04
N THR A 69 -3.69 -5.53 1.26
CA THR A 69 -4.82 -6.15 1.95
C THR A 69 -5.76 -5.07 2.45
N VAL A 70 -7.02 -5.09 1.97
CA VAL A 70 -8.06 -4.14 2.36
C VAL A 70 -9.41 -4.84 2.59
N PRO A 71 -9.71 -5.31 3.82
CA PRO A 71 -10.92 -6.07 4.08
C PRO A 71 -12.21 -5.25 3.91
N GLU A 72 -12.25 -4.00 4.38
CA GLU A 72 -13.42 -3.12 4.27
C GLU A 72 -13.07 -1.87 3.43
N GLY A 73 -12.77 -2.04 2.14
CA GLY A 73 -12.37 -0.89 1.34
C GLY A 73 -12.05 -1.19 -0.12
N ARG A 74 -11.25 -0.31 -0.74
CA ARG A 74 -10.77 -0.45 -2.12
C ARG A 74 -9.26 -0.46 -2.16
N ALA A 75 -8.70 -1.44 -2.85
CA ALA A 75 -7.29 -1.49 -3.20
C ALA A 75 -7.14 -1.29 -4.72
N CYS A 76 -6.34 -0.32 -5.11
CA CYS A 76 -5.89 -0.12 -6.48
C CYS A 76 -4.40 -0.42 -6.50
N VAL A 77 -3.99 -1.38 -7.33
CA VAL A 77 -2.57 -1.71 -7.47
C VAL A 77 -2.21 -1.70 -8.95
N THR A 78 -1.21 -0.91 -9.29
CA THR A 78 -0.71 -0.74 -10.65
C THR A 78 0.69 -1.33 -10.72
N ALA A 79 0.88 -2.42 -11.46
CA ALA A 79 2.19 -2.96 -11.79
C ALA A 79 2.27 -3.30 -13.28
N THR A 80 3.47 -3.18 -13.84
CA THR A 80 3.72 -3.41 -15.27
C THR A 80 4.39 -4.76 -15.50
N ALA A 81 5.28 -5.18 -14.60
CA ALA A 81 6.08 -6.41 -14.69
C ALA A 81 6.06 -7.26 -13.41
N GLY A 82 5.85 -6.66 -12.23
CA GLY A 82 5.88 -7.37 -10.95
C GLY A 82 4.56 -8.08 -10.57
N PRO A 83 4.61 -9.11 -9.70
CA PRO A 83 3.41 -9.81 -9.24
C PRO A 83 2.58 -8.94 -8.28
N VAL A 84 1.28 -8.84 -8.54
CA VAL A 84 0.34 -8.02 -7.76
C VAL A 84 -0.66 -8.90 -7.02
N PHE A 85 -0.74 -8.69 -5.71
CA PHE A 85 -1.74 -9.27 -4.83
C PHE A 85 -2.57 -8.15 -4.23
N ALA A 86 -3.84 -8.04 -4.66
CA ALA A 86 -4.82 -7.17 -4.03
C ALA A 86 -5.85 -8.05 -3.30
N GLY A 87 -5.60 -8.32 -2.03
CA GLY A 87 -6.51 -9.01 -1.13
C GLY A 87 -7.55 -8.04 -0.58
N ALA A 88 -8.57 -7.71 -1.36
CA ALA A 88 -9.80 -7.18 -0.78
C ALA A 88 -10.60 -8.38 -0.26
N GLU A 89 -10.83 -8.48 1.05
CA GLU A 89 -11.74 -9.52 1.54
C GLU A 89 -13.12 -9.19 0.94
N PRO A 90 -13.68 -10.05 0.07
CA PRO A 90 -15.01 -9.78 -0.43
C PRO A 90 -15.90 -9.86 0.79
N ARG A 91 -16.48 -8.71 1.20
CA ARG A 91 -17.55 -8.65 2.20
C ARG A 91 -18.38 -9.89 2.00
N ARG A 92 -18.33 -10.82 2.95
CA ARG A 92 -19.19 -11.98 2.97
C ARG A 92 -20.58 -11.37 2.91
N ARG A 93 -21.17 -11.35 1.71
CA ARG A 93 -22.55 -10.97 1.48
C ARG A 93 -23.31 -12.08 2.17
N ASN A 94 -23.55 -11.91 3.47
CA ASN A 94 -24.46 -12.74 4.24
C ASN A 94 -25.78 -12.69 3.47
N ARG A 95 -26.07 -13.80 2.80
CA ARG A 95 -27.36 -14.09 2.22
C ARG A 95 -28.03 -15.10 3.15
#